data_AF-A0A261CLC4-F1
#
_entry.id   AF-A0A261CLC4-F1
#
_cell.length_a   1.000
_cell.length_b   1.000
_cell.length_c   1.000
_cell.angle_alpha   90.00
_cell.angle_beta   90.00
_cell.angle_gamma   90.00
#
_symmetry.space_group_name_H-M   'P 1'
#
loop_
_entity.id
_entity.type
_entity.pdbx_description
1 polymer ?
#
loop_
_entity_poly.entity_id
_entity_poly.type
_entity_poly.pdbx_seq_one_letter_code
_entity_poly.pdbx_strand_id
1 'polypeptide(L)'
;MADLLKMSDVVMENITSNLGVKTLLVLRKVNRALRSYVDDNKPDFQIRTLNVHVKVDEAEMRLENEIDGCIHIRYKAFNWKAAYVYEKQKRRIDGVNYMKALNSDLEILLKNQKPASEPITLSIHFDDYDEICKKYVYERQMNRLLETFLTELNQALTSRPQLIQIDSLDITVLNQKQVMLLLPLLNPKTLKSL
;
A
#
# COMPACT_ATOMS: atom_id res chain seq x y z
N MET A 1 -27.30 18.14 3.71
CA MET A 1 -25.98 17.49 3.78
C MET A 1 -25.00 18.46 3.15
N ALA A 2 -24.09 19.06 3.93
CA ALA A 2 -23.12 20.01 3.39
C ALA A 2 -22.13 19.26 2.51
N ASP A 3 -21.93 19.76 1.30
CA ASP A 3 -21.00 19.19 0.33
C ASP A 3 -19.59 19.58 0.78
N LEU A 4 -18.81 18.61 1.25
CA LEU A 4 -17.45 18.83 1.78
C LEU A 4 -16.59 19.59 0.75
N LEU A 5 -16.85 19.37 -0.54
CA LEU A 5 -16.16 20.02 -1.67
C LEU A 5 -16.53 21.49 -1.90
N LYS A 6 -17.51 22.03 -1.17
CA LYS A 6 -17.89 23.46 -1.21
C LYS A 6 -17.20 24.28 -0.12
N MET A 7 -16.40 23.66 0.72
CA MET A 7 -15.60 24.35 1.74
C MET A 7 -14.41 25.05 1.07
N SER A 8 -13.89 26.12 1.70
CA SER A 8 -12.68 26.76 1.20
C SER A 8 -11.47 25.84 1.32
N ASP A 9 -10.47 26.03 0.46
CA ASP A 9 -9.25 25.22 0.43
C ASP A 9 -8.57 25.17 1.81
N VAL A 10 -8.56 26.29 2.54
CA VAL A 10 -8.00 26.40 3.90
C VAL A 10 -8.72 25.51 4.92
N VAL A 11 -10.04 25.36 4.79
CA VAL A 11 -10.84 24.50 5.67
C VAL A 11 -10.61 23.03 5.33
N MET A 12 -10.54 22.72 4.03
CA MET A 12 -10.26 21.37 3.56
C MET A 12 -8.85 20.92 3.97
N GLU A 13 -7.85 21.79 3.81
CA GLU A 13 -6.46 21.51 4.20
C GLU A 13 -6.41 21.18 5.70
N ASN A 14 -6.95 22.08 6.55
CA ASN A 14 -7.00 21.86 8.00
C ASN A 14 -7.73 20.56 8.40
N ILE A 15 -8.85 20.22 7.74
CA ILE A 15 -9.52 18.95 8.02
C ILE A 15 -8.57 17.81 7.67
N THR A 16 -8.03 17.79 6.45
CA THR A 16 -7.25 16.67 5.93
C THR A 16 -5.87 16.49 6.56
N SER A 17 -5.22 17.56 7.00
CA SER A 17 -3.97 17.51 7.78
C SER A 17 -4.18 16.88 9.17
N ASN A 18 -5.42 16.87 9.67
CA ASN A 18 -5.79 16.25 10.94
C ASN A 18 -6.49 14.89 10.75
N LEU A 19 -6.63 14.41 9.51
CA LEU A 19 -7.19 13.09 9.26
C LEU A 19 -6.12 12.02 9.34
N GLY A 20 -6.41 10.99 10.14
CA GLY A 20 -5.65 9.76 10.15
C GLY A 20 -5.61 9.05 8.79
N VAL A 21 -4.60 8.20 8.60
CA VAL A 21 -4.34 7.39 7.40
C VAL A 21 -5.62 6.70 6.92
N LYS A 22 -6.34 6.07 7.86
CA LYS A 22 -7.59 5.36 7.60
C LYS A 22 -8.59 6.23 6.85
N THR A 23 -8.84 7.43 7.36
CA THR A 23 -9.88 8.30 6.82
C THR A 23 -9.50 8.78 5.42
N LEU A 24 -8.23 9.09 5.20
CA LEU A 24 -7.72 9.49 3.89
C LEU A 24 -7.86 8.37 2.86
N LEU A 25 -7.50 7.13 3.19
CA LEU A 25 -7.69 5.97 2.30
C LEU A 25 -9.18 5.72 1.98
N VAL A 26 -10.07 5.93 2.96
CA VAL A 26 -11.52 5.85 2.73
C VAL A 26 -12.01 6.94 1.79
N LEU A 27 -11.58 8.20 1.98
CA LEU A 27 -11.99 9.34 1.15
C LEU A 27 -11.62 9.13 -0.33
N ARG A 28 -10.44 8.56 -0.59
CA ARG A 28 -10.02 8.19 -1.96
C ARG A 28 -10.93 7.15 -2.62
N LYS A 29 -11.63 6.32 -1.84
CA LYS A 29 -12.46 5.22 -2.36
C LYS A 29 -13.92 5.62 -2.60
N VAL A 30 -14.41 6.69 -1.97
CA VAL A 30 -15.83 7.08 -2.04
C VAL A 30 -16.19 7.98 -3.23
N ASN A 31 -15.34 8.93 -3.63
CA ASN A 31 -15.64 9.88 -4.70
C ASN A 31 -14.37 10.30 -5.46
N ARG A 32 -14.49 10.54 -6.78
CA ARG A 32 -13.38 10.99 -7.63
C ARG A 32 -12.80 12.35 -7.20
N ALA A 33 -13.62 13.32 -6.84
CA ALA A 33 -13.15 14.63 -6.41
C ALA A 33 -12.41 14.56 -5.06
N LEU A 34 -12.90 13.76 -4.11
CA LEU A 34 -12.19 13.49 -2.85
C LEU A 34 -10.88 12.74 -3.09
N ARG A 35 -10.84 11.82 -4.05
CA ARG A 35 -9.61 11.16 -4.47
C ARG A 35 -8.59 12.16 -5.03
N SER A 36 -9.00 12.98 -6.00
CA SER A 36 -8.13 14.03 -6.57
C SER A 36 -7.61 14.95 -5.48
N TYR A 37 -8.49 15.40 -4.57
CA TYR A 37 -8.09 16.23 -3.45
C TYR A 37 -7.01 15.56 -2.58
N VAL A 38 -7.19 14.30 -2.16
CA VAL A 38 -6.19 13.60 -1.33
C VAL A 38 -4.89 13.39 -2.10
N ASP A 39 -4.98 13.02 -3.38
CA ASP A 39 -3.80 12.77 -4.23
C ASP A 39 -3.00 14.06 -4.47
N ASP A 40 -3.67 15.21 -4.63
CA ASP A 40 -3.04 16.52 -4.86
C ASP A 40 -2.39 17.09 -3.58
N ASN A 41 -2.98 16.84 -2.41
CA ASN A 41 -2.46 17.31 -1.12
C ASN A 41 -1.22 16.55 -0.61
N LYS A 42 -0.92 15.38 -1.19
CA LYS A 42 0.27 14.57 -0.86
C LYS A 42 0.49 14.40 0.66
N PRO A 43 -0.48 13.81 1.38
CA PRO A 43 -0.41 13.67 2.83
C PRO A 43 0.82 12.86 3.25
N ASP A 44 1.53 13.36 4.26
CA ASP A 44 2.61 12.61 4.91
C ASP A 44 2.02 11.74 6.01
N PHE A 45 2.07 10.43 5.82
CA PHE A 45 1.43 9.48 6.70
C PHE A 45 2.28 9.09 7.92
N GLN A 46 3.55 9.53 7.95
CA GLN A 46 4.49 9.27 9.04
C GLN A 46 4.56 7.79 9.45
N ILE A 47 4.50 6.91 8.44
CA ILE A 47 4.52 5.47 8.66
C ILE A 47 5.88 5.09 9.24
N ARG A 48 5.88 4.23 10.26
CA ARG A 48 7.08 3.61 10.84
C ARG A 48 7.26 2.18 10.38
N THR A 49 6.17 1.42 10.38
CA THR A 49 6.17 0.00 9.99
C THR A 49 5.12 -0.21 8.93
N LEU A 50 5.46 -0.94 7.86
CA LEU A 50 4.53 -1.37 6.84
C LEU A 50 4.75 -2.85 6.53
N ASN A 51 3.77 -3.68 6.86
CA ASN A 51 3.76 -5.10 6.58
C ASN A 51 2.68 -5.40 5.53
N VAL A 52 3.07 -6.00 4.42
CA VAL A 52 2.16 -6.45 3.37
C VAL A 52 2.27 -7.96 3.26
N HIS A 53 1.13 -8.66 3.29
CA HIS A 53 1.06 -10.09 3.11
C HIS A 53 0.10 -10.41 1.96
N VAL A 54 0.60 -11.08 0.92
CA VAL A 54 -0.15 -11.33 -0.32
C VAL A 54 -0.39 -12.84 -0.52
N LYS A 55 -1.63 -13.18 -0.86
CA LYS A 55 -2.09 -14.53 -1.20
C LYS A 55 -2.80 -14.53 -2.55
N VAL A 56 -3.17 -15.72 -3.02
CA VAL A 56 -3.84 -15.91 -4.33
C VAL A 56 -5.18 -15.17 -4.44
N ASP A 57 -5.95 -15.10 -3.36
CA ASP A 57 -7.31 -14.55 -3.36
C ASP A 57 -7.50 -13.41 -2.34
N GLU A 58 -6.46 -13.01 -1.64
CA GLU A 58 -6.50 -11.92 -0.68
C GLU A 58 -5.13 -11.31 -0.41
N ALA A 59 -5.12 -10.15 0.22
CA ALA A 59 -3.94 -9.52 0.76
C ALA A 59 -4.28 -8.80 2.07
N GLU A 60 -3.31 -8.69 2.96
CA GLU A 60 -3.38 -7.95 4.21
C GLU A 60 -2.30 -6.88 4.21
N MET A 61 -2.62 -5.70 4.73
CA MET A 61 -1.69 -4.60 4.95
C MET A 61 -1.84 -4.15 6.40
N ARG A 62 -0.74 -4.16 7.15
CA ARG A 62 -0.64 -3.61 8.49
C ARG A 62 0.33 -2.46 8.47
N LEU A 63 -0.10 -1.30 8.96
CA LEU A 63 0.74 -0.12 9.05
C LEU A 63 0.65 0.48 10.44
N GLU A 64 1.76 1.08 10.87
CA GLU A 64 1.88 1.73 12.17
C GLU A 64 2.43 3.13 12.01
N ASN A 65 1.80 4.10 12.66
CA ASN A 65 2.30 5.47 12.82
C ASN A 65 1.93 6.02 14.20
N GLU A 66 2.40 7.22 14.52
CA GLU A 66 2.12 7.85 15.82
C GLU A 66 0.67 8.32 15.98
N ILE A 67 0.02 8.69 14.86
CA ILE A 67 -1.30 9.34 14.86
C ILE A 67 -2.43 8.31 15.05
N ASP A 68 -2.37 7.20 14.32
CA ASP A 68 -3.43 6.19 14.25
C ASP A 68 -3.10 4.91 15.04
N GLY A 69 -1.85 4.74 15.47
CA GLY A 69 -1.36 3.48 16.02
C GLY A 69 -1.32 2.39 14.95
N CYS A 70 -1.81 1.19 15.29
CA CYS A 70 -1.82 0.05 14.36
C CYS A 70 -3.12 0.00 13.54
N ILE A 71 -2.99 0.03 12.22
CA ILE A 71 -4.09 -0.12 11.26
C ILE A 71 -3.90 -1.44 10.51
N HIS A 72 -4.98 -2.21 10.40
CA HIS A 72 -5.00 -3.47 9.66
C HIS A 72 -6.11 -3.46 8.60
N ILE A 73 -5.71 -3.53 7.34
CA ILE A 73 -6.60 -3.51 6.17
C ILE A 73 -6.44 -4.83 5.42
N ARG A 74 -7.55 -5.54 5.19
CA ARG A 74 -7.56 -6.76 4.37
C ARG A 74 -8.36 -6.57 3.09
N TYR A 75 -7.78 -6.97 1.97
CA TYR A 75 -8.34 -6.92 0.62
C TYR A 75 -8.64 -8.35 0.19
N LYS A 76 -9.90 -8.68 -0.06
CA LYS A 76 -10.29 -10.03 -0.50
C LYS A 76 -10.91 -10.00 -1.87
N ALA A 77 -10.53 -10.93 -2.73
CA ALA A 77 -11.17 -11.13 -4.02
C ALA A 77 -12.66 -11.46 -3.80
N PHE A 78 -13.52 -10.70 -4.45
CA PHE A 78 -14.92 -11.04 -4.62
C PHE A 78 -15.14 -11.13 -6.11
N ASN A 79 -15.18 -12.35 -6.65
CA ASN A 79 -15.00 -12.60 -8.10
C ASN A 79 -13.71 -11.93 -8.65
N TRP A 80 -13.53 -11.93 -9.96
CA TRP A 80 -12.31 -11.43 -10.63
C TRP A 80 -12.25 -9.90 -10.75
N LYS A 81 -13.33 -9.18 -10.42
CA LYS A 81 -13.52 -7.74 -10.70
C LYS A 81 -13.87 -6.90 -9.48
N ALA A 82 -14.11 -7.49 -8.33
CA ALA A 82 -14.44 -6.74 -7.13
C ALA A 82 -13.57 -7.17 -5.95
N ALA A 83 -13.43 -6.25 -5.00
CA ALA A 83 -12.68 -6.47 -3.77
C ALA A 83 -13.55 -6.14 -2.56
N TYR A 84 -13.39 -6.90 -1.49
CA TYR A 84 -13.84 -6.47 -0.16
C TYR A 84 -12.67 -5.92 0.63
N VAL A 85 -12.89 -4.76 1.26
CA VAL A 85 -11.96 -4.18 2.22
C VAL A 85 -12.52 -4.39 3.62
N TYR A 86 -11.74 -5.02 4.50
CA TYR A 86 -12.08 -5.29 5.89
C TYR A 86 -11.18 -4.47 6.81
N GLU A 87 -11.80 -3.62 7.62
CA GLU A 87 -11.11 -2.75 8.57
C GLU A 87 -12.05 -2.35 9.72
N LYS A 88 -12.74 -3.37 10.29
CA LYS A 88 -13.92 -3.36 11.21
C LYS A 88 -15.30 -3.46 10.53
N GLN A 89 -15.44 -2.98 9.30
CA GLN A 89 -16.67 -3.13 8.49
C GLN A 89 -16.32 -3.58 7.07
N LYS A 90 -17.20 -4.40 6.48
CA LYS A 90 -17.03 -4.93 5.12
C LYS A 90 -17.48 -3.89 4.10
N ARG A 91 -16.58 -3.43 3.24
CA ARG A 91 -16.91 -2.51 2.12
C ARG A 91 -16.58 -3.14 0.78
N ARG A 92 -17.50 -3.09 -0.17
CA ARG A 92 -17.30 -3.58 -1.53
C ARG A 92 -16.73 -2.47 -2.40
N ILE A 93 -15.72 -2.80 -3.22
CA ILE A 93 -15.19 -1.93 -4.27
C ILE A 93 -15.48 -2.62 -5.60
N ASP A 94 -16.39 -2.05 -6.38
CA ASP A 94 -16.77 -2.58 -7.69
C ASP A 94 -15.79 -2.16 -8.79
N GLY A 95 -15.52 -3.08 -9.72
CA GLY A 95 -14.68 -2.82 -10.89
C GLY A 95 -13.17 -2.79 -10.62
N VAL A 96 -12.75 -3.13 -9.40
CA VAL A 96 -11.35 -3.21 -8.97
C VAL A 96 -11.09 -4.55 -8.30
N ASN A 97 -10.08 -5.29 -8.77
CA ASN A 97 -9.64 -6.52 -8.10
C ASN A 97 -8.85 -6.19 -6.81
N TYR A 98 -8.69 -7.16 -5.92
CA TYR A 98 -8.09 -6.94 -4.60
C TYR A 98 -6.64 -6.43 -4.68
N MET A 99 -5.83 -6.93 -5.62
CA MET A 99 -4.45 -6.49 -5.82
C MET A 99 -4.37 -5.02 -6.23
N LYS A 100 -5.21 -4.60 -7.19
CA LYS A 100 -5.27 -3.21 -7.61
C LYS A 100 -5.75 -2.28 -6.49
N ALA A 101 -6.66 -2.75 -5.64
CA ALA A 101 -7.10 -2.01 -4.47
C ALA A 101 -5.97 -1.87 -3.42
N LEU A 102 -5.23 -2.94 -3.16
CA LEU A 102 -4.03 -2.93 -2.31
C LEU A 102 -2.98 -1.96 -2.85
N ASN A 103 -2.58 -2.13 -4.12
CA ASN A 103 -1.49 -1.37 -4.72
C ASN A 103 -1.84 0.12 -4.84
N SER A 104 -3.10 0.47 -5.10
CA SER A 104 -3.55 1.87 -5.10
C SER A 104 -3.40 2.54 -3.73
N ASP A 105 -3.58 1.80 -2.64
CA ASP A 105 -3.38 2.31 -1.28
C ASP A 105 -1.89 2.30 -0.92
N LEU A 106 -1.16 1.24 -1.26
CA LEU A 106 0.28 1.14 -1.06
C LEU A 106 1.03 2.27 -1.79
N GLU A 107 0.62 2.60 -3.02
CA GLU A 107 1.20 3.67 -3.82
C GLU A 107 1.10 5.01 -3.09
N ILE A 108 -0.09 5.41 -2.60
CA ILE A 108 -0.24 6.72 -1.95
C ILE A 108 0.56 6.78 -0.64
N LEU A 109 0.57 5.69 0.12
CA LEU A 109 1.30 5.58 1.39
C LEU A 109 2.80 5.75 1.18
N LEU A 110 3.36 5.00 0.21
CA LEU A 110 4.79 5.04 -0.07
C LEU A 110 5.20 6.27 -0.86
N LYS A 111 4.39 6.81 -1.76
CA LYS A 111 4.76 7.94 -2.62
C LYS A 111 4.88 9.26 -1.84
N ASN A 112 4.02 9.44 -0.84
CA ASN A 112 3.94 10.71 -0.10
C ASN A 112 4.70 10.72 1.22
N GLN A 113 5.28 9.59 1.65
CA GLN A 113 6.14 9.54 2.83
C GLN A 113 7.31 10.53 2.68
N LYS A 114 7.40 11.51 3.59
CA LYS A 114 8.42 12.56 3.48
C LYS A 114 9.82 12.04 3.81
N PRO A 115 10.87 12.58 3.16
CA PRO A 115 12.27 12.26 3.49
C PRO A 115 12.71 12.73 4.88
N ALA A 116 12.01 13.69 5.49
CA ALA A 116 12.31 14.13 6.85
C ALA A 116 11.71 13.21 7.91
N SER A 117 10.85 12.26 7.51
CA SER A 117 10.26 11.26 8.41
C SER A 117 11.31 10.20 8.77
N GLU A 118 11.10 9.53 9.90
CA GLU A 118 11.95 8.42 10.30
C GLU A 118 11.98 7.32 9.21
N PRO A 119 13.11 6.63 9.01
CA PRO A 119 13.17 5.48 8.12
C PRO A 119 12.12 4.45 8.47
N ILE A 120 11.50 3.86 7.44
CA ILE A 120 10.45 2.86 7.63
C ILE A 120 11.04 1.44 7.66
N THR A 121 10.41 0.56 8.44
CA THR A 121 10.56 -0.88 8.31
C THR A 121 9.49 -1.40 7.33
N LEU A 122 9.92 -2.05 6.25
CA LEU A 122 9.05 -2.59 5.19
C LEU A 122 9.20 -4.11 5.12
N SER A 123 8.11 -4.83 5.34
CA SER A 123 8.04 -6.28 5.16
C SER A 123 6.99 -6.66 4.13
N ILE A 124 7.38 -7.46 3.13
CA ILE A 124 6.50 -7.92 2.06
C ILE A 124 6.62 -9.43 1.95
N HIS A 125 5.57 -10.12 2.37
CA HIS A 125 5.52 -11.57 2.35
C HIS A 125 4.49 -12.07 1.35
N PHE A 126 4.80 -13.19 0.72
CA PHE A 126 3.87 -13.96 -0.09
C PHE A 126 3.71 -15.33 0.57
N ASP A 127 2.48 -15.83 0.69
CA ASP A 127 2.26 -17.17 1.20
C ASP A 127 2.96 -18.19 0.29
N ASP A 128 3.96 -18.90 0.83
CA ASP A 128 4.49 -20.12 0.25
C ASP A 128 3.48 -21.24 0.51
N TYR A 129 2.70 -21.58 -0.51
CA TYR A 129 1.77 -22.70 -0.44
C TYR A 129 2.56 -24.03 -0.49
N ASP A 130 2.74 -24.67 0.67
CA ASP A 130 3.09 -26.10 0.78
C ASP A 130 2.02 -26.76 1.69
N GLU A 131 1.33 -27.85 1.34
CA GLU A 131 1.85 -29.14 0.87
C GLU A 131 0.77 -29.93 0.05
N ILE A 132 1.24 -30.77 -0.88
CA ILE A 132 0.59 -32.00 -1.43
C ILE A 132 -0.34 -31.92 -2.66
N CYS A 133 -1.06 -30.85 -2.99
CA CYS A 133 -1.95 -30.88 -4.19
C CYS A 133 -1.95 -29.60 -5.05
N LYS A 134 -1.37 -29.69 -6.27
CA LYS A 134 -1.47 -28.78 -7.45
C LYS A 134 -0.33 -27.76 -7.69
N LYS A 135 0.92 -28.22 -7.64
CA LYS A 135 2.17 -27.42 -7.77
C LYS A 135 2.23 -26.46 -8.98
N TYR A 136 1.97 -26.90 -10.21
CA TYR A 136 2.30 -26.07 -11.39
C TYR A 136 1.38 -24.87 -11.68
N VAL A 137 0.06 -25.00 -11.49
CA VAL A 137 -0.88 -23.91 -11.78
C VAL A 137 -0.78 -22.83 -10.70
N TYR A 138 -0.60 -23.25 -9.45
CA TYR A 138 -0.42 -22.35 -8.31
C TYR A 138 0.91 -21.60 -8.38
N GLU A 139 2.01 -22.28 -8.66
CA GLU A 139 3.32 -21.64 -8.83
C GLU A 139 3.29 -20.58 -9.94
N ARG A 140 2.72 -20.89 -11.10
CA ARG A 140 2.58 -19.91 -12.19
C ARG A 140 1.71 -18.71 -11.80
N GLN A 141 0.63 -18.93 -11.07
CA GLN A 141 -0.24 -17.84 -10.59
C GLN A 141 0.47 -16.98 -9.55
N MET A 142 1.16 -17.58 -8.59
CA MET A 142 1.95 -16.88 -7.59
C MET A 142 3.10 -16.08 -8.21
N ASN A 143 3.81 -16.66 -9.18
CA ASN A 143 4.86 -15.94 -9.89
C ASN A 143 4.31 -14.69 -10.60
N ARG A 144 3.15 -14.81 -11.26
CA ARG A 144 2.49 -13.66 -11.88
C ARG A 144 2.03 -12.63 -10.85
N LEU A 145 1.50 -13.06 -9.72
CA LEU A 145 1.07 -12.16 -8.64
C LEU A 145 2.24 -11.39 -8.06
N LEU A 146 3.35 -12.08 -7.77
CA LEU A 146 4.57 -11.49 -7.25
C LEU A 146 5.19 -10.52 -8.27
N GLU A 147 5.30 -10.91 -9.55
CA GLU A 147 5.78 -10.01 -10.61
C GLU A 147 4.90 -8.76 -10.76
N THR A 148 3.57 -8.93 -10.71
CA THR A 148 2.62 -7.81 -10.80
C THR A 148 2.78 -6.86 -9.61
N PHE A 149 2.83 -7.41 -8.39
CA PHE A 149 2.99 -6.63 -7.17
C PHE A 149 4.32 -5.85 -7.17
N LEU A 150 5.44 -6.52 -7.46
CA LEU A 150 6.75 -5.88 -7.49
C LEU A 150 6.84 -4.81 -8.57
N THR A 151 6.18 -5.00 -9.71
CA THR A 151 6.13 -3.99 -10.78
C THR A 151 5.40 -2.74 -10.30
N GLU A 152 4.24 -2.88 -9.65
CA GLU A 152 3.48 -1.73 -9.14
C GLU A 152 4.20 -1.05 -7.96
N LEU A 153 4.84 -1.82 -7.09
CA LEU A 153 5.69 -1.28 -6.02
C LEU A 153 6.87 -0.48 -6.59
N ASN A 154 7.57 -1.04 -7.58
CA ASN A 154 8.67 -0.35 -8.27
C ASN A 154 8.20 0.96 -8.92
N GLN A 155 7.03 0.97 -9.55
CA GLN A 155 6.43 2.19 -10.13
C GLN A 155 6.12 3.24 -9.05
N ALA A 156 5.52 2.83 -7.93
CA ALA A 156 5.23 3.71 -6.81
C ALA A 156 6.52 4.38 -6.27
N LEU A 157 7.57 3.58 -6.05
CA LEU A 157 8.85 4.06 -5.55
C LEU A 157 9.60 4.93 -6.56
N THR A 158 9.58 4.56 -7.85
CA THR A 158 10.21 5.34 -8.94
C THR A 158 9.52 6.69 -9.15
N SER A 159 8.22 6.78 -8.86
CA SER A 159 7.47 8.05 -8.97
C SER A 159 7.88 9.09 -7.92
N ARG A 160 8.67 8.70 -6.92
CA ARG A 160 9.13 9.60 -5.87
C ARG A 160 10.25 10.51 -6.40
N PRO A 161 10.26 11.80 -6.04
CA PRO A 161 11.37 12.70 -6.38
C PRO A 161 12.66 12.37 -5.61
N GLN A 162 12.55 11.61 -4.52
CA GLN A 162 13.66 11.23 -3.66
C GLN A 162 13.52 9.78 -3.21
N LEU A 163 14.67 9.12 -2.99
CA LEU A 163 14.74 7.75 -2.48
C LEU A 163 13.95 7.62 -1.17
N ILE A 164 13.26 6.50 -1.02
CA ILE A 164 12.56 6.21 0.22
C ILE A 164 13.57 5.87 1.32
N GLN A 165 13.31 6.33 2.54
CA GLN A 165 14.13 5.99 3.69
C GLN A 165 13.58 4.71 4.31
N ILE A 166 14.30 3.61 4.09
CA ILE A 166 14.01 2.31 4.69
C ILE A 166 15.20 1.96 5.58
N ASP A 167 14.93 1.45 6.79
CA ASP A 167 15.99 0.89 7.64
C ASP A 167 16.01 -0.62 7.71
N SER A 168 14.87 -1.27 7.52
CA SER A 168 14.78 -2.72 7.37
C SER A 168 13.87 -3.06 6.21
N LEU A 169 14.38 -3.87 5.28
CA LEU A 169 13.60 -4.48 4.21
C LEU A 169 13.57 -6.00 4.43
N ASP A 170 12.38 -6.58 4.54
CA ASP A 170 12.18 -8.03 4.50
C ASP A 170 11.25 -8.33 3.32
N ILE A 171 11.68 -9.17 2.38
CA ILE A 171 10.87 -9.46 1.20
C ILE A 171 11.00 -10.89 0.70
N THR A 172 9.86 -11.55 0.52
CA THR A 172 9.77 -12.82 -0.18
C THR A 172 10.00 -12.60 -1.68
N VAL A 173 11.05 -13.22 -2.23
CA VAL A 173 11.41 -13.17 -3.65
C VAL A 173 11.65 -14.57 -4.21
N LEU A 174 11.38 -14.75 -5.50
CA LEU A 174 11.68 -15.98 -6.24
C LEU A 174 13.14 -16.07 -6.65
N ASN A 175 13.76 -14.92 -6.90
CA ASN A 175 15.16 -14.84 -7.31
C ASN A 175 15.77 -13.47 -7.00
N GLN A 176 17.10 -13.42 -7.00
CA GLN A 176 17.86 -12.20 -6.66
C GLN A 176 17.56 -11.01 -7.58
N LYS A 177 17.16 -11.22 -8.85
CA LYS A 177 16.88 -10.12 -9.77
C LYS A 177 15.72 -9.25 -9.28
N GLN A 178 14.78 -9.83 -8.54
CA GLN A 178 13.63 -9.11 -7.99
C GLN A 178 14.04 -8.15 -6.86
N VAL A 179 14.96 -8.56 -5.99
CA VAL A 179 15.56 -7.67 -4.98
C VAL A 179 16.30 -6.52 -5.66
N MET A 180 17.05 -6.82 -6.72
CA MET A 180 17.80 -5.83 -7.48
C MET A 180 16.92 -4.77 -8.18
N LEU A 181 15.62 -5.00 -8.33
CA LEU A 181 14.68 -3.97 -8.82
C LEU A 181 14.36 -2.94 -7.74
N LEU A 182 14.37 -3.33 -6.46
CA LEU A 182 14.00 -2.46 -5.35
C LEU A 182 15.20 -1.72 -4.75
N LEU A 183 16.36 -2.38 -4.61
CA LEU A 183 17.54 -1.80 -3.96
C LEU A 183 17.95 -0.41 -4.49
N PRO A 184 17.95 -0.14 -5.80
CA PRO A 184 18.31 1.18 -6.32
C PRO A 184 17.36 2.32 -5.92
N LEU A 185 16.16 1.99 -5.44
CA LEU A 185 15.11 2.94 -5.06
C LEU A 185 15.14 3.27 -3.56
N LEU A 186 16.00 2.60 -2.80
CA LEU A 186 16.14 2.77 -1.36
C LEU A 186 17.33 3.69 -1.06
N ASN A 187 17.23 4.46 0.02
CA ASN A 187 18.37 5.23 0.52
C ASN A 187 19.36 4.28 1.24
N PRO A 188 20.58 4.05 0.69
CA PRO A 188 21.52 3.11 1.29
C PRO A 188 22.06 3.57 2.65
N LYS A 189 21.97 4.88 2.97
CA LYS A 189 22.44 5.41 4.25
C LYS A 189 21.53 5.07 5.42
N THR A 190 20.27 4.76 5.16
CA THR A 190 19.29 4.43 6.20
C THR A 190 19.15 2.92 6.39
N LEU A 191 19.47 2.13 5.36
CA LEU A 191 19.32 0.67 5.36
C LEU A 191 20.29 0.01 6.34
N LYS A 192 19.74 -0.71 7.32
CA LYS A 192 20.48 -1.45 8.37
C LYS A 192 20.36 -2.96 8.20
N SER A 193 19.24 -3.45 7.67
CA SER A 193 19.00 -4.88 7.41
C SER A 193 18.24 -5.11 6.10
N LEU A 194 18.58 -6.23 5.45
CA LEU A 194 17.99 -6.77 4.23
C LEU A 194 17.85 -8.30 4.36
#